data_AF-A0AAJ5S4A7-F1
#
_entry.id   AF-A0AAJ5S4A7-F1
#
_cell.length_a   1.000
_cell.length_b   1.000
_cell.length_c   1.000
_cell.angle_alpha   90.00
_cell.angle_beta   90.00
_cell.angle_gamma   90.00
#
_symmetry.space_group_name_H-M   'P 1'
#
loop_
_entity.id
_entity.type
_entity.pdbx_description
1 polymer ?
#
loop_
_entity_poly.entity_id
_entity_poly.type
_entity_poly.pdbx_seq_one_letter_code
_entity_poly.pdbx_strand_id
1 'polypeptide(L)'
;MTDTNKMRERFESAWRARYPGHGEIALKRSGLDPEDYCNTRVKDAWWAWQASLAALVVELPEPEPPESYGVTQQNDPEQYEALESRMGAQYSAIFKCKRAIEAQGLKVEVKP
;
A
#
# COMPACT_ATOMS: atom_id res chain seq x y z
N MET A 1 7.40 -5.38 -4.31
CA MET A 1 8.56 -4.49 -4.45
C MET A 1 8.01 -3.07 -4.42
N THR A 2 8.15 -2.44 -3.27
CA THR A 2 7.71 -1.06 -3.03
C THR A 2 8.42 -0.13 -3.99
N ASP A 3 7.69 0.81 -4.60
CA ASP A 3 8.30 1.79 -5.49
C ASP A 3 8.90 2.91 -4.64
N THR A 4 10.10 2.65 -4.10
CA THR A 4 10.82 3.56 -3.21
C THR A 4 10.98 4.96 -3.82
N ASN A 5 11.08 5.06 -5.15
CA ASN A 5 11.14 6.33 -5.87
C ASN A 5 9.83 7.12 -5.76
N LYS A 6 8.67 6.47 -5.98
CA LYS A 6 7.37 7.14 -5.80
C LYS A 6 7.10 7.57 -4.36
N MET A 7 7.51 6.76 -3.38
CA MET A 7 7.42 7.16 -1.98
C MET A 7 8.29 8.40 -1.71
N ARG A 8 9.53 8.38 -2.19
CA ARG A 8 10.44 9.51 -2.07
C ARG A 8 9.89 10.79 -2.67
N GLU A 9 9.31 10.73 -3.86
CA GLU A 9 8.65 11.87 -4.50
C GLU A 9 7.54 12.49 -3.64
N ARG A 10 6.72 11.67 -2.97
CA ARG A 10 5.66 12.16 -2.06
C ARG A 10 6.22 12.87 -0.85
N PHE A 11 7.25 12.28 -0.23
CA PHE A 11 7.95 12.92 0.88
C PHE A 11 8.54 14.26 0.47
N GLU A 12 9.27 14.30 -0.65
CA GLU A 12 9.91 15.52 -1.15
C GLU A 12 8.88 16.59 -1.51
N SER A 13 7.73 16.21 -2.09
CA SER A 13 6.61 17.11 -2.36
C SER A 13 6.05 17.71 -1.06
N ALA A 14 5.81 16.88 -0.04
CA ALA A 14 5.34 17.33 1.26
C ALA A 14 6.36 18.25 1.96
N TRP A 15 7.65 17.93 1.85
CA TRP A 15 8.73 18.76 2.37
C TRP A 15 8.76 20.14 1.71
N ARG A 16 8.69 20.21 0.37
CA ARG A 16 8.64 21.47 -0.39
C ARG A 16 7.44 22.33 0.02
N ALA A 17 6.26 21.71 0.17
CA ALA A 17 5.06 22.41 0.60
C ALA A 17 5.18 22.98 2.02
N ARG A 18 5.83 22.25 2.94
CA ARG A 18 6.03 22.67 4.32
C ARG A 18 7.14 23.72 4.48
N TYR A 19 8.19 23.64 3.66
CA TYR A 19 9.41 24.45 3.78
C TYR A 19 9.82 25.11 2.45
N PRO A 20 8.99 26.02 1.89
CA PRO A 20 9.22 26.58 0.56
C PRO A 20 10.53 27.37 0.42
N GLY A 21 11.05 27.94 1.50
CA GLY A 21 12.30 28.71 1.51
C GLY A 21 13.60 27.90 1.56
N HIS A 22 13.54 26.57 1.71
CA HIS A 22 14.74 25.74 1.87
C HIS A 22 15.36 25.29 0.52
N GLY A 23 14.61 25.41 -0.58
CA GLY A 23 15.08 25.07 -1.93
C GLY A 23 15.49 23.61 -2.14
N GLU A 24 15.96 23.29 -3.35
CA GLU A 24 16.35 21.93 -3.74
C GLU A 24 17.63 21.43 -3.05
N ILE A 25 18.49 22.32 -2.55
CA ILE A 25 19.74 21.94 -1.90
C ILE A 25 19.52 21.12 -0.62
N ALA A 26 18.40 21.37 0.08
CA ALA A 26 18.03 20.60 1.26
C ALA A 26 17.71 19.12 0.91
N LEU A 27 17.15 18.88 -0.28
CA LEU A 27 16.75 17.55 -0.78
C LEU A 27 17.87 16.86 -1.57
N LYS A 28 19.09 17.39 -1.55
CA LYS A 28 20.23 16.77 -2.23
C LYS A 28 20.48 15.37 -1.66
N ARG A 29 20.50 14.37 -2.54
CA ARG A 29 20.82 12.97 -2.19
C ARG A 29 22.30 12.81 -1.86
N SER A 30 22.59 11.91 -0.92
CA SER A 30 23.95 11.54 -0.61
C SER A 30 24.56 10.76 -1.78
N GLY A 31 25.76 11.17 -2.20
CA GLY A 31 26.54 10.40 -3.19
C GLY A 31 27.21 9.16 -2.60
N LEU A 32 27.25 9.05 -1.26
CA LEU A 32 27.80 7.91 -0.53
C LEU A 32 26.72 6.87 -0.18
N ASP A 33 25.48 7.36 0.03
CA ASP A 33 24.30 6.53 0.28
C ASP A 33 23.13 7.07 -0.56
N PRO A 34 22.89 6.51 -1.75
CA PRO A 34 21.84 7.00 -2.65
C PRO A 34 20.43 6.93 -2.07
N GLU A 35 20.22 6.15 -1.00
CA GLU A 35 18.93 6.03 -0.32
C GLU A 35 18.71 7.15 0.71
N ASP A 36 19.67 8.06 0.88
CA ASP A 36 19.64 9.05 1.94
C ASP A 36 19.88 10.49 1.43
N TYR A 37 19.68 11.46 2.31
CA TYR A 37 19.87 12.88 2.04
C TYR A 37 21.17 13.40 2.68
N CYS A 38 21.84 14.36 2.02
CA CYS A 38 23.00 15.04 2.59
C CYS A 38 22.62 15.88 3.82
N ASN A 39 21.41 16.41 3.86
CA ASN A 39 20.93 17.23 4.95
C ASN A 39 20.37 16.34 6.07
N THR A 40 20.99 16.39 7.26
CA THR A 40 20.59 15.57 8.41
C THR A 40 19.12 15.74 8.80
N ARG A 41 18.55 16.95 8.72
CA ARG A 41 17.13 17.17 9.05
C ARG A 41 16.19 16.48 8.06
N VAL A 42 16.54 16.48 6.78
CA VAL A 42 15.76 15.81 5.74
C VAL A 42 15.89 14.30 5.88
N LYS A 43 17.10 13.81 6.17
CA LYS A 43 17.36 12.41 6.51
C LYS A 43 16.52 11.92 7.69
N ASP A 44 16.52 12.63 8.81
CA ASP A 44 15.76 12.25 10.00
C ASP A 44 14.25 12.26 9.73
N ALA A 45 13.78 13.25 8.98
CA ALA A 45 12.37 13.33 8.57
C ALA A 45 11.98 12.21 7.60
N TRP A 46 12.87 11.85 6.67
CA TRP A 46 12.69 10.73 5.75
C TRP A 46 12.58 9.41 6.49
N TRP A 47 13.51 9.15 7.42
CA TRP A 47 13.50 7.97 8.27
C TRP A 47 12.21 7.89 9.10
N ALA A 48 11.85 8.99 9.78
CA ALA A 48 10.64 9.02 10.61
C ALA A 48 9.37 8.78 9.78
N TRP A 49 9.32 9.31 8.56
CA TRP A 49 8.22 9.08 7.65
C TRP A 49 8.12 7.60 7.24
N GLN A 50 9.23 6.98 6.83
CA GLN A 50 9.25 5.54 6.52
C GLN A 50 8.84 4.68 7.72
N ALA A 51 9.34 4.99 8.92
CA ALA A 51 8.97 4.31 10.14
C ALA A 51 7.47 4.46 10.44
N SER A 52 6.89 5.64 10.21
CA SER A 52 5.45 5.87 10.38
C SER A 52 4.61 5.01 9.42
N LEU A 53 5.02 4.88 8.15
CA LEU A 53 4.33 4.03 7.17
C LEU A 53 4.42 2.54 7.55
N ALA A 54 5.58 2.10 8.03
CA ALA A 54 5.80 0.73 8.47
C ALA A 54 5.04 0.36 9.76
N ALA A 55 4.61 1.36 10.55
CA ALA A 55 3.78 1.17 11.73
C ALA A 55 2.28 1.12 11.39
N LEU A 56 1.87 1.66 10.24
CA LEU A 56 0.47 1.62 9.79
C LEU A 56 0.13 0.24 9.22
N VAL A 57 -0.93 -0.34 9.76
CA VAL A 57 -1.54 -1.59 9.30
C VAL A 57 -2.91 -1.26 8.71
N VAL A 58 -3.12 -1.68 7.46
CA VAL A 58 -4.42 -1.59 6.80
C VAL A 58 -5.10 -2.95 6.90
N GLU A 59 -6.27 -2.97 7.52
CA GLU A 59 -7.10 -4.16 7.62
C GLU A 59 -7.96 -4.30 6.36
N LEU A 60 -7.81 -5.41 5.64
CA LEU A 60 -8.70 -5.79 4.55
C LEU A 60 -9.83 -6.68 5.07
N PRO A 61 -11.04 -6.58 4.48
CA PRO A 61 -12.14 -7.47 4.81
C PRO A 61 -11.80 -8.91 4.40
N GLU A 62 -12.34 -9.87 5.13
CA GLU A 62 -12.35 -11.25 4.69
C GLU A 62 -13.19 -11.41 3.42
N PRO A 63 -12.85 -12.40 2.56
CA PRO A 63 -13.75 -12.87 1.53
C PRO A 63 -15.09 -13.27 2.16
N GLU A 64 -16.18 -12.98 1.47
CA GLU A 64 -17.48 -13.40 1.96
C GLU A 64 -17.61 -14.91 1.76
N PRO A 65 -18.24 -15.61 2.71
CA PRO A 65 -18.41 -17.04 2.60
C PRO A 65 -19.49 -17.35 1.54
N PRO A 66 -19.48 -18.54 0.92
CA PRO A 66 -20.42 -18.91 -0.15
C PRO A 66 -21.89 -18.65 0.15
N GLU A 67 -22.27 -18.78 1.42
CA GLU A 67 -23.62 -18.58 1.95
C GLU A 67 -24.11 -17.13 1.78
N SER A 68 -23.21 -16.15 1.69
CA SER A 68 -23.58 -14.73 1.48
C SER A 68 -24.23 -14.51 0.11
N TYR A 69 -23.93 -15.35 -0.87
CA TYR A 69 -24.40 -15.21 -2.25
C TYR A 69 -25.78 -15.81 -2.48
N GLY A 70 -26.43 -16.36 -1.45
CA GLY A 70 -27.78 -16.93 -1.53
C GLY A 70 -27.87 -18.20 -2.38
N VAL A 71 -26.73 -18.82 -2.71
CA VAL A 71 -26.67 -20.06 -3.49
C VAL A 71 -26.90 -21.24 -2.54
N THR A 72 -28.10 -21.83 -2.61
CA THR A 72 -28.58 -22.84 -1.65
C THR A 72 -28.56 -24.27 -2.20
N GLN A 73 -28.29 -24.47 -3.49
CA GLN A 73 -28.26 -25.81 -4.09
C GLN A 73 -26.94 -26.06 -4.84
N GLN A 74 -26.11 -26.96 -4.28
CA GLN A 74 -24.89 -27.48 -4.93
C GLN A 74 -25.17 -28.27 -6.22
N ASN A 75 -26.44 -28.56 -6.54
CA ASN A 75 -26.84 -29.47 -7.63
C ASN A 75 -27.30 -28.74 -8.91
N ASP A 76 -27.26 -27.40 -8.95
CA ASP A 76 -27.52 -26.61 -10.16
C ASP A 76 -26.18 -26.14 -10.75
N PRO A 77 -25.73 -26.69 -11.89
CA PRO A 77 -24.44 -26.34 -12.49
C PRO A 77 -24.28 -24.84 -12.80
N GLU A 78 -25.37 -24.16 -13.20
CA GLU A 78 -25.31 -22.74 -13.54
C GLU A 78 -25.11 -21.87 -12.30
N GLN A 79 -25.76 -22.23 -11.18
CA GLN A 79 -25.56 -21.54 -9.91
C GLN A 79 -24.18 -21.80 -9.31
N TYR A 80 -23.64 -23.00 -9.49
CA TYR A 80 -22.30 -23.35 -9.06
C TYR A 80 -21.23 -22.56 -9.84
N GLU A 81 -21.33 -22.47 -11.16
CA GLU A 81 -20.42 -21.67 -11.99
C GLU A 81 -20.51 -20.17 -11.63
N ALA A 82 -21.72 -19.66 -11.40
CA ALA A 82 -21.92 -18.28 -10.96
C ALA A 82 -21.29 -18.00 -9.59
N LEU A 83 -21.37 -18.97 -8.65
CA LEU A 83 -20.74 -18.88 -7.33
C LEU A 83 -19.21 -18.88 -7.43
N GLU A 84 -18.62 -19.82 -8.17
CA GLU A 84 -17.16 -19.88 -8.39
C GLU A 84 -16.63 -18.60 -9.04
N SER A 85 -17.34 -18.07 -10.03
CA SER A 85 -16.99 -16.82 -10.70
C SER A 85 -17.01 -15.62 -9.74
N ARG A 86 -18.04 -15.51 -8.90
CA ARG A 86 -18.16 -14.43 -7.89
C ARG A 86 -17.07 -14.52 -6.83
N MET A 87 -16.85 -15.71 -6.28
CA MET A 87 -15.77 -15.93 -5.32
C MET A 87 -14.41 -15.58 -5.93
N GLY A 88 -14.13 -16.11 -7.13
CA GLY A 88 -12.89 -15.81 -7.86
C GLY A 88 -12.69 -14.32 -8.09
N ALA A 89 -13.75 -13.58 -8.43
CA ALA A 89 -13.70 -12.13 -8.59
C ALA A 89 -13.39 -11.42 -7.27
N GLN A 90 -14.01 -11.82 -6.16
CA GLN A 90 -13.76 -11.23 -4.84
C GLN A 90 -12.32 -11.47 -4.38
N TYR A 91 -11.84 -12.71 -4.45
CA TYR A 91 -10.44 -13.04 -4.11
C TYR A 91 -9.45 -12.25 -4.97
N SER A 92 -9.72 -12.14 -6.28
CA SER A 92 -8.91 -11.34 -7.20
C SER A 92 -8.88 -9.86 -6.81
N ALA A 93 -10.03 -9.30 -6.44
CA ALA A 93 -10.15 -7.91 -6.00
C ALA A 93 -9.37 -7.65 -4.70
N ILE A 94 -9.59 -8.46 -3.66
CA ILE A 94 -8.89 -8.35 -2.37
C ILE A 94 -7.38 -8.48 -2.58
N PHE A 95 -6.93 -9.44 -3.41
CA PHE A 95 -5.52 -9.61 -3.71
C PHE A 95 -4.91 -8.41 -4.44
N LYS A 96 -5.61 -7.84 -5.43
CA LYS A 96 -5.15 -6.63 -6.14
C LYS A 96 -5.07 -5.44 -5.20
N CYS A 97 -6.07 -5.25 -4.34
CA CYS A 97 -6.07 -4.20 -3.30
C CYS A 97 -4.88 -4.36 -2.35
N LYS A 98 -4.65 -5.58 -1.82
CA LYS A 98 -3.50 -5.88 -0.97
C LYS A 98 -2.19 -5.45 -1.64
N ARG A 99 -1.94 -5.90 -2.87
CA ARG A 99 -0.70 -5.53 -3.59
C ARG A 99 -0.58 -4.04 -3.85
N ALA A 100 -1.69 -3.36 -4.16
CA ALA A 100 -1.68 -1.92 -4.40
C ALA A 100 -1.33 -1.13 -3.14
N ILE A 101 -1.86 -1.54 -1.97
CA ILE A 101 -1.58 -0.94 -0.66
C ILE A 101 -0.14 -1.21 -0.23
N GLU A 102 0.32 -2.46 -0.34
CA GLU A 102 1.71 -2.83 -0.05
C GLU A 102 2.70 -2.05 -0.92
N ALA A 103 2.37 -1.78 -2.19
CA ALA A 103 3.19 -0.96 -3.07
C ALA A 103 3.34 0.50 -2.60
N GLN A 104 2.46 0.99 -1.72
CA GLN A 104 2.56 2.29 -1.05
C GLN A 104 3.42 2.26 0.23
N GLY A 105 4.00 1.11 0.59
CA GLY A 105 4.81 0.94 1.80
C GLY A 105 4.03 0.70 3.08
N LEU A 106 2.73 0.40 2.97
CA LEU A 106 1.86 0.10 4.09
C LEU A 106 1.78 -1.42 4.33
N LYS A 107 1.66 -1.83 5.58
CA LYS A 107 1.39 -3.23 5.92
C LYS A 107 -0.10 -3.53 5.73
N VAL A 108 -0.41 -4.75 5.33
CA VAL A 108 -1.79 -5.22 5.15
C VAL A 108 -2.01 -6.49 5.94
N GLU A 109 -3.07 -6.49 6.74
CA GLU A 109 -3.58 -7.67 7.43
C GLU A 109 -4.99 -7.97 6.92
N VAL A 110 -5.36 -9.24 6.85
CA VAL A 110 -6.75 -9.63 6.59
C VAL A 110 -7.36 -9.83 7.97
N LYS A 111 -8.52 -9.21 8.24
CA LYS A 111 -9.22 -9.46 9.50
C LYS A 111 -9.49 -10.96 9.63
N PRO A 112 -9.42 -11.55 10.83
CA PRO A 112 -9.93 -12.88 11.09
C PRO A 112 -11.45 -12.89 11.23
#